data_AF-A0A7Y3G6T9-F1
#
_entry.id   AF-A0A7Y3G6T9-F1
#
_cell.length_a   1.000
_cell.length_b   1.000
_cell.length_c   1.000
_cell.angle_alpha   90.00
_cell.angle_beta   90.00
_cell.angle_gamma   90.00
#
_symmetry.space_group_name_H-M   'P 1'
#
loop_
_entity.id
_entity.type
_entity.pdbx_description
1 polymer ?
#
loop_
_entity_poly.entity_id
_entity_poly.type
_entity_poly.pdbx_seq_one_letter_code
_entity_poly.pdbx_strand_id
1 'polypeptide(L)' 'MAQKKNVYEGYVNELLTNDIIINVNHLKQGYYTLVIMHKNKIIKKTRFKK' A
#
# COMPACT_ATOMS: atom_id res chain seq x y z
N MET A 1 -18.58 3.83 -20.14
CA MET A 1 -17.77 4.87 -19.48
C MET A 1 -16.76 4.17 -18.58
N ALA A 2 -15.46 4.32 -18.81
CA ALA A 2 -14.44 3.64 -18.00
C ALA A 2 -14.50 4.17 -16.56
N GLN A 3 -14.75 3.29 -15.58
CA GLN A 3 -14.71 3.68 -14.17
C GLN A 3 -13.27 4.09 -13.81
N LYS A 4 -13.06 5.38 -13.53
CA LYS A 4 -11.79 5.90 -13.02
C LYS A 4 -11.48 5.20 -11.70
N LYS A 5 -10.52 4.28 -11.69
CA LYS A 5 -9.96 3.74 -10.46
C LYS A 5 -9.22 4.87 -9.77
N ASN A 6 -9.71 5.31 -8.62
CA ASN A 6 -8.95 6.19 -7.74
C ASN A 6 -7.79 5.38 -7.15
N VAL A 7 -6.63 5.46 -7.79
CA VAL A 7 -5.39 4.88 -7.27
C VAL A 7 -4.74 5.95 -6.40
N TYR A 8 -4.70 5.70 -5.08
CA TYR A 8 -3.97 6.54 -4.14
C TYR A 8 -2.58 5.93 -3.98
N GLU A 9 -1.56 6.60 -4.51
CA GLU A 9 -0.16 6.20 -4.37
C GLU A 9 0.56 7.19 -3.44
N GLY A 10 1.30 6.66 -2.47
CA GLY A 10 2.16 7.43 -1.59
C GLY A 10 3.59 6.96 -1.73
N TYR A 11 4.53 7.90 -1.79
CA TYR A 11 5.97 7.62 -1.89
C TYR A 11 6.65 8.11 -0.62
N VAL A 12 7.55 7.30 -0.07
CA VAL A 12 8.41 7.67 1.05
C VAL A 12 9.84 7.66 0.53
N ASN A 13 10.48 8.84 0.50
CA ASN A 13 11.81 9.01 -0.10
C ASN A 13 12.92 8.40 0.77
N GLU A 14 12.79 8.46 2.09
CA GLU A 14 13.74 7.89 3.04
C GLU A 14 12.99 7.33 4.25
N LEU A 15 13.29 6.07 4.60
CA LEU A 15 12.88 5.47 5.86
C LEU A 15 14.11 5.46 6.77
N LEU A 16 14.12 6.31 7.79
CA LEU A 16 15.18 6.36 8.81
C LEU A 16 15.07 5.19 9.81
N THR A 17 14.07 4.32 9.63
CA THR A 17 13.75 3.19 10.51
C THR A 17 13.45 1.93 9.70
N ASN A 18 13.76 0.76 10.27
CA ASN A 18 13.49 -0.53 9.63
C ASN A 18 12.00 -0.93 9.70
N ASP A 19 11.21 -0.23 10.52
CA ASP A 19 9.79 -0.51 10.72
C ASP A 19 8.91 0.42 9.89
N ILE A 20 7.93 -0.16 9.19
CA ILE A 20 6.93 0.56 8.40
C ILE A 20 5.56 0.35 9.05
N ILE A 21 4.98 1.42 9.60
CA ILE A 21 3.65 1.41 10.23
C ILE A 21 2.68 2.20 9.34
N ILE A 22 1.60 1.55 8.91
CA ILE A 22 0.57 2.16 8.06
C ILE A 22 -0.74 2.21 8.84
N ASN A 23 -1.24 3.42 9.11
CA ASN A 23 -2.58 3.59 9.67
C ASN A 23 -3.63 3.43 8.56
N VAL A 24 -4.47 2.41 8.68
CA VAL A 24 -5.50 2.06 7.69
C VAL A 24 -6.91 2.50 8.10
N ASN A 25 -7.08 3.30 9.14
CA ASN A 25 -8.40 3.61 9.74
C ASN A 25 -9.43 4.12 8.72
N HIS A 26 -9.01 4.90 7.73
CA HIS A 26 -9.89 5.48 6.70
C HIS A 26 -10.16 4.56 5.49
N LEU A 27 -9.57 3.36 5.44
CA LEU A 27 -9.93 2.37 4.42
C LEU A 27 -11.35 1.86 4.66
N LYS A 28 -12.09 1.56 3.59
CA LYS A 28 -13.39 0.89 3.71
C LYS A 28 -13.22 -0.56 4.18
N GLN A 29 -14.30 -1.19 4.64
CA GLN A 29 -14.27 -2.63 4.94
C GLN A 29 -13.96 -3.41 3.66
N GLY A 30 -13.02 -4.36 3.71
CA GLY A 30 -12.69 -5.15 2.53
C GLY A 30 -11.36 -5.88 2.58
N TYR A 31 -11.07 -6.60 1.49
CA TYR A 31 -9.78 -7.25 1.30
C TYR A 31 -8.83 -6.33 0.54
N TYR A 32 -7.65 -6.15 1.11
CA TYR A 32 -6.60 -5.31 0.58
C TYR A 32 -5.37 -6.13 0.23
N THR A 33 -4.62 -5.68 -0.78
CA THR A 33 -3.31 -6.21 -1.12
C THR A 33 -2.28 -5.14 -0.81
N LEU A 34 -1.40 -5.41 0.17
CA LEU A 34 -0.24 -4.59 0.43
C LEU A 34 0.93 -5.12 -0.41
N VAL A 35 1.55 -4.21 -1.18
CA VAL A 35 2.71 -4.51 -2.03
C VAL A 35 3.85 -3.61 -1.57
N ILE A 36 4.97 -4.22 -1.19
CA ILE A 36 6.20 -3.51 -0.86
C ILE A 36 7.12 -3.63 -2.08
N MET A 37 7.54 -2.48 -2.61
CA MET A 37 8.38 -2.38 -3.81
C MET A 37 9.68 -1.65 -3.51
N HIS A 38 10.78 -2.11 -4.10
CA HIS A 38 12.09 -1.45 -4.04
C HIS A 38 12.71 -1.47 -5.44
N LYS A 39 13.11 -0.30 -5.95
CA LYS A 39 13.66 -0.13 -7.32
C LYS A 39 12.78 -0.80 -8.38
N ASN A 40 11.47 -0.52 -8.34
CA ASN A 40 10.43 -1.09 -9.22
C ASN A 40 10.26 -2.62 -9.15
N LYS A 41 10.90 -3.30 -8.20
CA LYS A 41 10.72 -4.74 -7.98
C LYS A 41 9.89 -4.99 -6.73
N ILE A 42 8.92 -5.89 -6.82
CA ILE A 42 8.12 -6.33 -5.66
C ILE A 42 9.00 -7.21 -4.78
N ILE A 43 9.20 -6.82 -3.52
CA ILE A 43 9.96 -7.60 -2.53
C ILE A 43 9.03 -8.36 -1.58
N LYS A 44 7.82 -7.86 -1.35
CA LYS A 44 6.80 -8.53 -0.54
C LYS A 44 5.41 -8.19 -1.04
N LYS A 45 4.53 -9.19 -1.01
CA LYS A 45 3.11 -9.05 -1.27
C LYS A 45 2.34 -9.80 -0.19
N THR A 46 1.36 -9.15 0.41
CA THR A 46 0.48 -9.78 1.41
C THR A 46 -0.96 -9.30 1.23
N ARG A 47 -1.90 -10.11 1.68
CA ARG A 47 -3.32 -9.78 1.68
C ARG A 47 -3.80 -9.70 3.12
N PHE A 48 -4.60 -8.70 3.41
CA PHE A 48 -5.24 -8.57 4.72
C PHE A 48 -6.70 -8.16 4.54
N LYS A 49 -7.53 -8.55 5.51
CA LYS A 49 -8.90 -8.06 5.63
C LYS A 49 -8.90 -6.92 6.62
N LYS A 50 -9.42 -5.77 6.21
CA LYS A 50 -9.82 -4.71 7.13
C LYS A 50 -11.29 -4.90 7.45
#